data_AF-A0A957P056-F1
#
_entry.id   AF-A0A957P056-F1
#
_cell.length_a   1.000
_cell.length_b   1.000
_cell.length_c   1.000
_cell.angle_alpha   90.00
_cell.angle_beta   90.00
_cell.angle_gamma   90.00
#
_symmetry.space_group_name_H-M   'P 1'
#
loop_
_entity.id
_entity.type
_entity.pdbx_description
1 polymer ?
#
loop_
_entity_poly.entity_id
_entity_poly.type
_entity_poly.pdbx_seq_one_letter_code
_entity_poly.pdbx_strand_id
1 'polypeptide(L)'
;NRPYQEIVDDVLTAIVGGVVNEPILFDIKSDFYPLAEPAQDVRGITGMRNGQPHTFLKEIDFLFSLGDNAVEWQVEGTLPDDDTVFYVDYFRRNSSSPLSDINVGSVTRTLSEAVSREISTVYEQINAAYLSAFIDTASGKSLDLVVAILGVQRKTKEFAVGLVTFFRDPNSVGNITIPENVLLSTTKGEANFQTAQLRTLQVGQLRIDVPVRAADDFRGEAGKVAAGAITQMVQPIAGIARITNFDATFLGAEDESDDDLRARAKAALRSLGKATIAALTRVIFEGNGKLTELWDPNSPPAKRSTLGTVSLLIEAEPERFPSLRAAVEETRAAGVQATVIARYVFFKPRALVTIAAGLTAAGKLQVIDDIIAALQE
;
A
#
# COMPACT_ATOMS: atom_id res chain seq x y z
N ASN A 1 -4.20 21.12 -13.38
CA ASN A 1 -2.86 21.70 -13.60
C ASN A 1 -3.04 22.90 -14.51
N ARG A 2 -2.62 24.10 -14.11
CA ARG A 2 -2.74 25.29 -14.96
C ARG A 2 -1.56 25.33 -15.94
N PRO A 3 -1.78 25.53 -17.25
CA PRO A 3 -0.69 25.58 -18.22
C PRO A 3 0.18 26.82 -18.01
N TYR A 4 1.49 26.69 -18.26
CA TYR A 4 2.46 27.76 -18.09
C TYR A 4 2.09 29.05 -18.85
N GLN A 5 1.59 28.92 -20.09
CA GLN A 5 1.23 30.10 -20.90
C GLN A 5 0.09 30.92 -20.27
N GLU A 6 -0.91 30.26 -19.69
CA GLU A 6 -2.01 30.94 -19.00
C GLU A 6 -1.49 31.73 -17.79
N ILE A 7 -0.53 31.16 -17.04
CA ILE A 7 0.13 31.88 -15.93
C ILE A 7 0.89 33.11 -16.43
N VAL A 8 1.63 32.98 -17.54
CA VAL A 8 2.35 34.11 -18.15
C VAL A 8 1.38 35.20 -18.58
N ASP A 9 0.28 34.83 -19.22
CA ASP A 9 -0.72 35.76 -19.74
C ASP A 9 -1.45 36.51 -18.62
N ASP A 10 -1.81 35.81 -17.54
CA ASP A 10 -2.37 36.40 -16.32
C ASP A 10 -1.40 37.43 -15.72
N VAL A 11 -0.13 37.05 -15.54
CA VAL A 11 0.88 37.91 -14.93
C VAL A 11 1.13 39.16 -15.79
N LEU A 12 1.22 38.99 -17.11
CA LEU A 12 1.37 40.11 -18.04
C LEU A 12 0.18 41.07 -17.99
N THR A 13 -1.04 40.52 -17.95
CA THR A 13 -2.27 41.31 -17.88
C THR A 13 -2.34 42.09 -16.57
N ALA A 14 -2.04 41.45 -15.45
CA ALA A 14 -2.01 42.10 -14.14
C ALA A 14 -0.94 43.20 -14.06
N ILE A 15 0.26 42.98 -14.61
CA ILE A 15 1.40 43.92 -14.56
C ILE A 15 1.11 45.23 -15.31
N VAL A 16 0.37 45.17 -16.41
CA VAL A 16 -0.04 46.38 -17.14
C VAL A 16 -1.34 47.00 -16.60
N GLY A 17 -1.80 46.56 -15.43
CA GLY A 17 -2.99 47.10 -14.76
C GLY A 17 -4.32 46.62 -15.34
N GLY A 18 -4.32 45.51 -16.10
CA GLY A 18 -5.52 44.83 -16.56
C GLY A 18 -6.25 44.08 -15.44
N VAL A 19 -7.37 43.47 -15.81
CA VAL A 19 -8.17 42.59 -14.95
C VAL A 19 -7.96 41.16 -15.44
N VAL A 20 -7.77 40.24 -14.49
CA VAL A 20 -7.48 38.84 -14.72
C VAL A 20 -8.58 37.99 -14.09
N ASN A 21 -9.10 37.03 -14.84
CA ASN A 21 -10.12 36.07 -14.46
C ASN A 21 -11.40 36.71 -13.88
N GLU A 22 -11.98 37.73 -14.56
CA GLU A 22 -13.30 38.22 -14.18
C GLU A 22 -14.36 37.13 -14.44
N PRO A 23 -15.08 36.65 -13.40
CA PRO A 23 -16.05 35.58 -13.57
C PRO A 23 -17.39 36.10 -14.09
N ILE A 24 -17.89 35.51 -15.18
CA ILE A 24 -19.17 35.85 -15.78
C ILE A 24 -19.98 34.56 -15.99
N LEU A 25 -21.23 34.55 -15.51
CA LEU A 25 -22.15 33.43 -15.75
C LEU A 25 -22.63 33.46 -17.20
N PHE A 26 -22.46 32.35 -17.91
CA PHE A 26 -22.98 32.13 -19.25
C PHE A 26 -24.45 31.67 -19.20
N ASP A 27 -25.29 32.31 -20.01
CA ASP A 27 -26.69 31.91 -20.24
C ASP A 27 -26.95 32.00 -21.74
N ILE A 28 -27.27 30.89 -22.40
CA ILE A 28 -27.48 30.83 -23.84
C ILE A 28 -28.54 31.83 -24.38
N LYS A 29 -29.39 32.39 -23.51
CA LYS A 29 -30.40 33.39 -23.86
C LYS A 29 -29.88 34.83 -23.83
N SER A 30 -28.67 35.05 -23.36
CA SER A 30 -28.04 36.36 -23.26
C SER A 30 -27.06 36.58 -24.41
N ASP A 31 -27.26 37.67 -25.15
CA ASP A 31 -26.41 38.03 -26.29
C ASP A 31 -25.18 38.89 -25.87
N PHE A 32 -25.30 39.63 -24.75
CA PHE A 32 -24.26 40.54 -24.27
C PHE A 32 -23.87 40.27 -22.82
N TYR A 33 -22.56 40.22 -22.59
CA TYR A 33 -21.97 39.95 -21.30
C TYR A 33 -21.09 41.13 -20.87
N PRO A 34 -21.64 42.10 -20.11
CA PRO A 34 -20.92 43.30 -19.73
C PRO A 34 -19.77 43.00 -18.77
N LEU A 35 -18.65 43.69 -18.97
CA LEU A 35 -17.49 43.65 -18.07
C LEU A 35 -17.69 44.65 -16.92
N ALA A 36 -17.20 44.30 -15.73
CA ALA A 36 -17.33 45.11 -14.52
C ALA A 36 -16.61 46.47 -14.63
N GLU A 37 -15.50 46.52 -15.37
CA GLU A 37 -14.75 47.75 -15.61
C GLU A 37 -14.64 48.10 -17.10
N PRO A 38 -14.53 49.40 -17.46
CA PRO A 38 -14.33 49.81 -18.85
C PRO A 38 -13.06 49.23 -19.46
N ALA A 39 -13.20 48.30 -20.39
CA ALA A 39 -12.11 47.67 -21.10
C ALA A 39 -11.72 48.47 -22.36
N GLN A 40 -10.43 48.47 -22.64
CA GLN A 40 -9.87 48.85 -23.93
C GLN A 40 -10.02 47.70 -24.91
N ASP A 41 -9.70 46.50 -24.46
CA ASP A 41 -9.73 45.29 -25.27
C ASP A 41 -9.74 44.03 -24.39
N VAL A 42 -10.37 42.97 -24.88
CA VAL A 42 -10.33 41.64 -24.26
C VAL A 42 -9.12 40.88 -24.78
N ARG A 43 -8.32 40.35 -23.85
CA ARG A 43 -7.14 39.55 -24.14
C ARG A 43 -7.50 38.10 -24.40
N GLY A 44 -8.31 37.51 -23.53
CA GLY A 44 -8.62 36.09 -23.56
C GLY A 44 -9.86 35.75 -22.76
N ILE A 45 -10.49 34.64 -23.12
CA ILE A 45 -11.63 34.07 -22.40
C ILE A 45 -11.38 32.58 -22.20
N THR A 46 -11.56 32.10 -20.98
CA THR A 46 -11.53 30.66 -20.64
C THR A 46 -12.82 30.23 -19.98
N GLY A 47 -13.19 28.95 -20.10
CA GLY A 47 -14.41 28.43 -19.50
C GLY A 47 -14.55 26.93 -19.71
N MET A 48 -15.76 26.41 -19.53
CA MET A 48 -16.05 24.99 -19.75
C MET A 48 -16.69 24.76 -21.12
N ARG A 49 -16.25 23.71 -21.79
CA ARG A 49 -16.89 23.16 -22.99
C ARG A 49 -16.95 21.64 -22.89
N ASN A 50 -18.13 21.07 -23.02
CA ASN A 50 -18.39 19.64 -22.82
C ASN A 50 -17.81 19.10 -21.50
N GLY A 51 -17.88 19.90 -20.43
CA GLY A 51 -17.34 19.57 -19.10
C GLY A 51 -15.81 19.55 -19.01
N GLN A 52 -15.10 20.09 -20.00
CA GLN A 52 -13.65 20.22 -20.01
C GLN A 52 -13.23 21.70 -20.07
N PRO A 53 -12.12 22.10 -19.43
CA PRO A 53 -11.56 23.43 -19.59
C PRO A 53 -11.25 23.73 -21.07
N HIS A 54 -11.64 24.91 -21.53
CA HIS A 54 -11.47 25.37 -22.90
C HIS A 54 -11.07 26.84 -22.95
N THR A 55 -10.23 27.19 -23.91
CA THR A 55 -9.83 28.57 -24.22
C THR A 55 -10.52 28.99 -25.51
N PHE A 56 -11.29 30.07 -25.44
CA PHE A 56 -12.05 30.56 -26.58
C PHE A 56 -11.21 31.54 -27.41
N LEU A 57 -11.41 31.49 -28.72
CA LEU A 57 -10.64 32.25 -29.69
C LEU A 57 -11.35 33.56 -30.03
N LYS A 58 -10.66 34.68 -29.81
CA LYS A 58 -11.14 36.00 -30.21
C LYS A 58 -11.32 36.08 -31.73
N GLU A 59 -12.34 36.80 -32.17
CA GLU A 59 -12.74 36.94 -33.59
C GLU A 59 -13.26 35.67 -34.27
N ILE A 60 -13.28 34.54 -33.56
CA ILE A 60 -13.85 33.27 -34.02
C ILE A 60 -15.03 32.88 -33.14
N ASP A 61 -14.78 32.75 -31.83
CA ASP A 61 -15.77 32.35 -30.84
C ASP A 61 -16.50 33.55 -30.23
N PHE A 62 -15.80 34.68 -30.04
CA PHE A 62 -16.36 35.89 -29.46
C PHE A 62 -15.75 37.17 -30.04
N LEU A 63 -16.50 38.27 -29.89
CA LEU A 63 -16.06 39.64 -30.15
C LEU A 63 -16.20 40.49 -28.88
N PHE A 64 -15.50 41.61 -28.83
CA PHE A 64 -15.64 42.61 -27.77
C PHE A 64 -16.28 43.87 -28.33
N SER A 65 -17.47 44.23 -27.82
CA SER A 65 -18.12 45.51 -28.13
C SER A 65 -17.56 46.61 -27.22
N LEU A 66 -16.72 47.48 -27.80
CA LEU A 66 -16.12 48.61 -27.08
C LEU A 66 -17.15 49.67 -26.65
N GLY A 67 -18.27 49.76 -27.38
CA GLY A 67 -19.38 50.67 -27.07
C GLY A 67 -20.18 50.21 -25.87
N ASP A 68 -20.54 48.93 -25.83
CA ASP A 68 -21.36 48.33 -24.77
C ASP A 68 -20.51 47.80 -23.60
N ASN A 69 -19.18 47.81 -23.74
CA ASN A 69 -18.23 47.23 -22.79
C ASN A 69 -18.56 45.77 -22.46
N ALA A 70 -18.85 44.97 -23.49
CA ALA A 70 -19.38 43.63 -23.34
C ALA A 70 -18.71 42.63 -24.28
N VAL A 71 -18.63 41.39 -23.82
CA VAL A 71 -18.31 40.23 -24.68
C VAL A 71 -19.58 39.82 -25.41
N GLU A 72 -19.44 39.59 -26.72
CA GLU A 72 -20.50 39.13 -27.61
C GLU A 72 -20.07 37.80 -28.25
N TRP A 73 -20.78 36.72 -27.94
CA TRP A 73 -20.47 35.40 -28.49
C TRP A 73 -20.95 35.29 -29.94
N GLN A 74 -20.13 34.70 -30.80
CA GLN A 74 -20.45 34.54 -32.21
C GLN A 74 -21.36 33.34 -32.43
N VAL A 75 -22.38 33.50 -33.29
CA VAL A 75 -23.38 32.45 -33.57
C VAL A 75 -22.76 31.20 -34.20
N GLU A 76 -21.72 31.36 -35.02
CA GLU A 76 -20.96 30.26 -35.63
C GLU A 76 -19.76 29.81 -34.78
N GLY A 77 -19.55 30.47 -33.63
CA GLY A 77 -18.44 30.23 -32.72
C GLY A 77 -18.68 29.10 -31.72
N THR A 78 -17.62 28.71 -31.03
CA THR A 78 -17.69 27.78 -29.91
C THR A 78 -18.17 28.52 -28.66
N LEU A 79 -19.31 28.11 -28.12
CA LEU A 79 -19.90 28.70 -26.90
C LEU A 79 -19.46 27.94 -25.64
N PRO A 80 -19.43 28.59 -24.45
CA PRO A 80 -19.35 27.87 -23.19
C PRO A 80 -20.53 26.91 -22.96
N ASP A 81 -20.38 25.99 -22.01
CA ASP A 81 -21.49 25.17 -21.53
C ASP A 81 -22.54 26.05 -20.83
N ASP A 82 -23.83 25.79 -21.08
CA ASP A 82 -24.94 26.55 -20.48
C ASP A 82 -24.93 26.46 -18.94
N ASP A 83 -25.32 27.53 -18.27
CA ASP A 83 -25.26 27.69 -16.79
C ASP A 83 -23.85 27.50 -16.18
N THR A 84 -22.78 27.73 -16.95
CA THR A 84 -21.39 27.70 -16.44
C THR A 84 -20.75 29.08 -16.42
N VAL A 85 -19.70 29.23 -15.61
CA VAL A 85 -18.93 30.49 -15.52
C VAL A 85 -17.78 30.45 -16.51
N PHE A 86 -17.65 31.50 -17.32
CA PHE A 86 -16.45 31.80 -18.08
C PHE A 86 -15.69 32.96 -17.43
N TYR A 87 -14.39 33.04 -17.71
CA TYR A 87 -13.47 33.99 -17.11
C TYR A 87 -12.87 34.87 -18.21
N VAL A 88 -12.90 36.18 -18.00
CA VAL A 88 -12.42 37.17 -18.98
C VAL A 88 -11.18 37.89 -18.44
N ASP A 89 -10.15 37.93 -19.27
CA ASP A 89 -8.96 38.76 -19.08
C ASP A 89 -9.02 39.96 -20.03
N TYR A 90 -8.84 41.17 -19.50
CA TYR A 90 -8.92 42.38 -20.32
C TYR A 90 -8.05 43.53 -19.82
N PHE A 91 -7.71 44.42 -20.73
CA PHE A 91 -6.99 45.65 -20.42
C PHE A 91 -7.96 46.78 -20.10
N ARG A 92 -7.73 47.50 -19.00
CA ARG A 92 -8.55 48.66 -18.63
C ARG A 92 -8.29 49.83 -19.58
N ARG A 93 -9.34 50.55 -19.96
CA ARG A 93 -9.25 51.75 -20.83
C ARG A 93 -8.38 52.86 -20.23
N ASN A 94 -8.42 53.03 -18.91
CA ASN A 94 -7.68 54.07 -18.20
C ASN A 94 -6.53 53.51 -17.35
N SER A 95 -5.92 52.40 -17.78
CA SER A 95 -4.70 51.91 -17.11
C SER A 95 -3.58 52.96 -17.22
N SER A 96 -2.97 53.30 -16.07
CA SER A 96 -1.79 54.16 -16.00
C SER A 96 -0.56 53.39 -15.52
N SER A 97 -0.46 52.09 -15.82
CA SER A 97 0.71 51.31 -15.42
C SER A 97 1.96 51.88 -16.10
N PRO A 98 3.06 52.12 -15.35
CA PRO A 98 4.33 52.54 -15.94
C PRO A 98 4.97 51.42 -16.78
N LEU A 99 4.46 50.19 -16.66
CA LEU A 99 4.85 49.02 -17.44
C LEU A 99 3.80 48.81 -18.54
N SER A 100 4.19 48.98 -19.79
CA SER A 100 3.27 48.91 -20.94
C SER A 100 3.72 47.98 -22.06
N ASP A 101 5.02 47.70 -22.17
CA ASP A 101 5.54 46.84 -23.23
C ASP A 101 5.50 45.38 -22.81
N ILE A 102 4.53 44.63 -23.32
CA ILE A 102 4.33 43.19 -23.06
C ILE A 102 4.75 42.31 -24.25
N ASN A 103 5.35 42.93 -25.27
CA ASN A 103 5.76 42.22 -26.47
C ASN A 103 6.96 41.32 -26.20
N VAL A 104 7.14 40.34 -27.09
CA VAL A 104 8.31 39.45 -27.06
C VAL A 104 9.59 40.26 -27.17
N GLY A 105 10.54 40.00 -26.26
CA GLY A 105 11.82 40.72 -26.19
C GLY A 105 11.82 41.95 -25.28
N SER A 106 10.67 42.36 -24.74
CA SER A 106 10.61 43.43 -23.73
C SER A 106 11.17 42.97 -22.38
N VAL A 107 11.69 43.92 -21.60
CA VAL A 107 12.17 43.66 -20.22
C VAL A 107 11.02 43.21 -19.32
N THR A 108 9.86 43.87 -19.43
CA THR A 108 8.66 43.53 -18.67
C THR A 108 8.25 42.08 -18.92
N ARG A 109 8.19 41.65 -20.20
CA ARG A 109 7.83 40.27 -20.53
C ARG A 109 8.85 39.27 -20.02
N THR A 110 10.15 39.56 -20.22
CA THR A 110 11.23 38.66 -19.77
C THR A 110 11.18 38.42 -18.26
N LEU A 111 10.96 39.48 -17.47
CA LEU A 111 10.81 39.36 -16.02
C LEU A 111 9.52 38.63 -15.64
N SER A 112 8.41 38.89 -16.35
CA SER A 112 7.13 38.22 -16.12
C SER A 112 7.20 36.72 -16.39
N GLU A 113 7.86 36.30 -17.47
CA GLU A 113 8.09 34.90 -17.82
C GLU A 113 8.98 34.20 -16.77
N ALA A 114 10.03 34.87 -16.28
CA ALA A 114 10.86 34.34 -15.22
C ALA A 114 10.06 34.08 -13.93
N VAL A 115 9.24 35.06 -13.49
CA VAL A 115 8.36 34.90 -12.33
C VAL A 115 7.31 33.82 -12.56
N SER A 116 6.70 33.79 -13.75
CA SER A 116 5.67 32.80 -14.12
C SER A 116 6.23 31.38 -14.12
N ARG A 117 7.51 31.20 -14.45
CA ARG A 117 8.17 29.89 -14.43
C ARG A 117 8.30 29.37 -13.01
N GLU A 118 8.67 30.23 -12.07
CA GLU A 118 8.70 29.89 -10.64
C GLU A 118 7.29 29.57 -10.12
N ILE A 119 6.29 30.38 -10.48
CA ILE A 119 4.88 30.11 -10.13
C ILE A 119 4.42 28.75 -10.67
N SER A 120 4.72 28.44 -11.94
CA SER A 120 4.40 27.15 -12.55
C SER A 120 5.08 25.98 -11.83
N THR A 121 6.35 26.15 -11.46
CA THR A 121 7.09 25.14 -10.70
C THR A 121 6.48 24.92 -9.32
N VAL A 122 6.05 25.98 -8.63
CA VAL A 122 5.34 25.87 -7.35
C VAL A 122 4.01 25.11 -7.50
N TYR A 123 3.22 25.39 -8.54
CA TYR A 123 1.99 24.66 -8.80
C TYR A 123 2.23 23.17 -9.06
N GLU A 124 3.26 22.83 -9.85
CA GLU A 124 3.66 21.45 -10.08
C GLU A 124 4.09 20.75 -8.80
N GLN A 125 4.88 21.41 -7.95
CA GLN A 125 5.30 20.87 -6.66
C GLN A 125 4.12 20.66 -5.70
N ILE A 126 3.18 21.60 -5.63
CA ILE A 126 1.96 21.45 -4.81
C ILE A 126 1.13 20.27 -5.30
N ASN A 127 0.97 20.12 -6.63
CA ASN A 127 0.24 18.99 -7.20
C ASN A 127 0.95 17.66 -6.90
N ALA A 128 2.28 17.60 -7.01
CA ALA A 128 3.06 16.41 -6.66
C ALA A 128 2.94 16.07 -5.16
N ALA A 129 2.94 17.08 -4.28
CA ALA A 129 2.74 16.89 -2.85
C ALA A 129 1.33 16.38 -2.54
N TYR A 130 0.31 16.91 -3.21
CA TYR A 130 -1.07 16.43 -3.11
C TYR A 130 -1.18 14.96 -3.54
N LEU A 131 -0.63 14.61 -4.71
CA LEU A 131 -0.65 13.23 -5.22
C LEU A 131 0.17 12.26 -4.35
N SER A 132 1.19 12.75 -3.64
CA SER A 132 1.99 11.94 -2.72
C SER A 132 1.22 11.43 -1.49
N ALA A 133 0.03 11.97 -1.22
CA ALA A 133 -0.81 11.56 -0.10
C ALA A 133 -1.71 10.34 -0.42
N PHE A 134 -1.85 9.96 -1.69
CA PHE A 134 -2.74 8.87 -2.09
C PHE A 134 -1.96 7.60 -2.39
N ILE A 135 -2.44 6.46 -1.88
CA ILE A 135 -1.78 5.15 -2.05
C ILE A 135 -1.54 4.78 -3.53
N ASP A 136 -2.41 5.25 -4.43
CA ASP A 136 -2.34 4.94 -5.86
C ASP A 136 -1.26 5.73 -6.60
N THR A 137 -0.94 6.93 -6.13
CA THR A 137 -0.04 7.86 -6.82
C THR A 137 1.25 8.15 -6.06
N ALA A 138 1.30 7.86 -4.75
CA ALA A 138 2.49 7.98 -3.94
C ALA A 138 3.58 7.01 -4.40
N SER A 139 4.84 7.46 -4.31
CA SER A 139 6.04 6.69 -4.61
C SER A 139 7.12 6.91 -3.55
N GLY A 140 8.10 6.00 -3.52
CA GLY A 140 9.25 6.05 -2.63
C GLY A 140 8.87 6.29 -1.17
N LYS A 141 9.49 7.30 -0.55
CA LYS A 141 9.31 7.60 0.88
C LYS A 141 7.88 8.04 1.23
N SER A 142 7.20 8.74 0.32
CA SER A 142 5.81 9.14 0.52
C SER A 142 4.90 7.92 0.59
N LEU A 143 5.13 6.92 -0.28
CA LEU A 143 4.39 5.66 -0.23
C LEU A 143 4.64 4.93 1.10
N ASP A 144 5.89 4.88 1.57
CA ASP A 144 6.22 4.27 2.87
C ASP A 144 5.43 4.89 4.03
N LEU A 145 5.29 6.23 4.04
CA LEU A 145 4.52 6.95 5.04
C LEU A 145 3.03 6.65 4.96
N VAL A 146 2.47 6.57 3.75
CA VAL A 146 1.05 6.24 3.53
C VAL A 146 0.74 4.83 4.02
N VAL A 147 1.59 3.84 3.71
CA VAL A 147 1.35 2.45 4.11
C VAL A 147 1.65 2.18 5.58
N ALA A 148 2.49 3.00 6.23
CA ALA A 148 2.79 2.88 7.65
C ALA A 148 1.55 3.01 8.55
N ILE A 149 0.53 3.76 8.11
CA ILE A 149 -0.76 3.89 8.81
C ILE A 149 -1.44 2.51 8.97
N LEU A 150 -1.21 1.59 8.03
CA LEU A 150 -1.74 0.22 8.05
C LEU A 150 -0.82 -0.76 8.79
N GLY A 151 0.26 -0.29 9.43
CA GLY A 151 1.30 -1.14 10.02
C GLY A 151 2.14 -1.90 8.99
N VAL A 152 2.08 -1.50 7.72
CA VAL A 152 2.84 -2.13 6.63
C VAL A 152 4.16 -1.39 6.47
N GLN A 153 5.27 -2.12 6.48
CA GLN A 153 6.62 -1.58 6.25
C GLN A 153 7.22 -2.21 4.99
N ARG A 154 7.95 -1.43 4.19
CA ARG A 154 8.63 -1.91 2.98
C ARG A 154 9.63 -3.00 3.34
N LYS A 155 9.65 -4.07 2.56
CA LYS A 155 10.70 -5.09 2.67
C LYS A 155 11.94 -4.56 1.96
N THR A 156 12.98 -4.25 2.73
CA THR A 156 14.26 -3.81 2.19
C THR A 156 15.29 -4.93 2.24
N LYS A 157 16.24 -4.90 1.31
CA LYS A 157 17.44 -5.76 1.32
C LYS A 157 18.47 -5.33 2.37
N GLU A 158 18.20 -4.24 3.10
CA GLU A 158 19.10 -3.69 4.11
C GLU A 158 19.37 -4.66 5.27
N PHE A 159 18.50 -5.66 5.48
CA PHE A 159 18.59 -6.56 6.62
C PHE A 159 18.61 -8.01 6.19
N ALA A 160 19.54 -8.78 6.78
CA ALA A 160 19.49 -10.22 6.65
C ALA A 160 18.24 -10.76 7.34
N VAL A 161 17.57 -11.69 6.68
CA VAL A 161 16.37 -12.37 7.18
C VAL A 161 16.62 -13.87 7.28
N GLY A 162 15.84 -14.54 8.11
CA GLY A 162 15.89 -15.99 8.28
C GLY A 162 14.77 -16.49 9.19
N LEU A 163 14.81 -17.79 9.48
CA LEU A 163 13.92 -18.45 10.42
C LEU A 163 14.72 -18.88 11.64
N VAL A 164 14.18 -18.60 12.83
CA VAL A 164 14.69 -19.13 14.10
C VAL A 164 13.64 -20.03 14.70
N THR A 165 14.04 -21.25 15.02
CA THR A 165 13.21 -22.25 15.69
C THR A 165 13.31 -22.07 17.20
N PHE A 166 12.16 -21.89 17.84
CA PHE A 166 12.01 -21.85 19.30
C PHE A 166 11.58 -23.22 19.80
N PHE A 167 12.26 -23.73 20.83
CA PHE A 167 11.96 -25.04 21.42
C PHE A 167 11.25 -24.88 22.77
N ARG A 168 10.14 -25.60 22.93
CA ARG A 168 9.39 -25.68 24.17
C ARG A 168 10.25 -26.26 25.30
N ASP A 169 10.15 -25.68 26.48
CA ASP A 169 10.60 -26.31 27.72
C ASP A 169 9.71 -27.52 28.03
N PRO A 170 10.27 -28.74 28.18
CA PRO A 170 9.50 -29.94 28.51
C PRO A 170 8.59 -29.80 29.74
N ASN A 171 8.92 -28.92 30.69
CA ASN A 171 8.13 -28.67 31.90
C ASN A 171 7.02 -27.63 31.71
N SER A 172 6.96 -26.98 30.54
CA SER A 172 5.99 -25.92 30.25
C SER A 172 4.70 -26.46 29.63
N VAL A 173 3.58 -26.13 30.27
CA VAL A 173 2.23 -26.54 29.86
C VAL A 173 1.45 -25.31 29.38
N GLY A 174 0.67 -25.46 28.31
CA GLY A 174 -0.16 -24.37 27.76
C GLY A 174 0.40 -23.75 26.48
N ASN A 175 -0.27 -22.71 26.01
CA ASN A 175 0.13 -21.93 24.84
C ASN A 175 1.21 -20.94 25.24
N ILE A 176 2.24 -20.79 24.40
CA ILE A 176 3.33 -19.83 24.62
C ILE A 176 3.31 -18.84 23.47
N THR A 177 3.12 -17.56 23.78
CA THR A 177 3.15 -16.49 22.79
C THR A 177 4.55 -15.92 22.71
N ILE A 178 5.10 -15.89 21.49
CA ILE A 178 6.36 -15.25 21.15
C ILE A 178 6.00 -13.91 20.49
N PRO A 179 6.22 -12.77 21.17
CA PRO A 179 5.94 -11.45 20.62
C PRO A 179 6.81 -11.15 19.39
N GLU A 180 6.38 -10.15 18.61
CA GLU A 180 7.29 -9.47 17.69
C GLU A 180 8.30 -8.61 18.47
N ASN A 181 9.43 -8.27 17.82
CA ASN A 181 10.52 -7.46 18.36
C ASN A 181 11.26 -8.05 19.58
N VAL A 182 11.22 -9.37 19.78
CA VAL A 182 12.07 -10.05 20.78
C VAL A 182 13.51 -10.10 20.27
N LEU A 183 14.44 -9.59 21.07
CA LEU A 183 15.87 -9.57 20.74
C LEU A 183 16.54 -10.92 20.92
N LEU A 184 17.21 -11.37 19.87
CA LEU A 184 17.99 -12.60 19.78
C LEU A 184 19.44 -12.25 19.39
N SER A 185 20.40 -13.06 19.81
CA SER A 185 21.82 -12.81 19.52
C SER A 185 22.55 -14.11 19.16
N THR A 186 23.67 -13.96 18.45
CA THR A 186 24.58 -15.07 18.24
C THR A 186 25.39 -15.36 19.50
N THR A 187 25.93 -16.59 19.61
CA THR A 187 26.70 -17.02 20.80
C THR A 187 27.83 -16.05 21.19
N LYS A 188 28.43 -15.37 20.20
CA LYS A 188 29.55 -14.44 20.38
C LYS A 188 29.15 -12.97 20.30
N GLY A 189 27.86 -12.65 20.17
CA GLY A 189 27.38 -11.28 20.01
C GLY A 189 27.80 -10.63 18.69
N GLU A 190 28.14 -11.42 17.68
CA GLU A 190 28.60 -10.95 16.35
C GLU A 190 27.46 -10.32 15.54
N ALA A 191 26.20 -10.71 15.82
CA ALA A 191 25.01 -10.13 15.22
C ALA A 191 23.80 -10.25 16.15
N ASN A 192 22.95 -9.23 16.12
CA ASN A 192 21.67 -9.23 16.82
C ASN A 192 20.52 -9.28 15.82
N PHE A 193 19.43 -9.93 16.24
CA PHE A 193 18.22 -10.13 15.45
C PHE A 193 16.99 -9.81 16.29
N GLN A 194 15.88 -9.55 15.62
CA GLN A 194 14.58 -9.37 16.24
C GLN A 194 13.51 -10.22 15.54
N THR A 195 12.56 -10.75 16.32
CA THR A 195 11.41 -11.46 15.75
C THR A 195 10.56 -10.50 14.90
N ALA A 196 10.30 -10.87 13.65
CA ALA A 196 9.60 -10.00 12.70
C ALA A 196 8.07 -10.17 12.73
N GLN A 197 7.57 -11.23 13.37
CA GLN A 197 6.14 -11.50 13.48
C GLN A 197 5.83 -12.25 14.77
N LEU A 198 4.69 -11.93 15.39
CA LEU A 198 4.14 -12.69 16.50
C LEU A 198 3.78 -14.12 16.07
N ARG A 199 4.14 -15.09 16.91
CA ARG A 199 3.81 -16.51 16.74
C ARG A 199 3.40 -17.12 18.08
N THR A 200 2.43 -18.02 18.06
CA THR A 200 1.99 -18.73 19.26
C THR A 200 2.26 -20.22 19.12
N LEU A 201 3.14 -20.74 19.98
CA LEU A 201 3.43 -22.16 20.13
C LEU A 201 2.26 -22.82 20.89
N GLN A 202 1.47 -23.64 20.19
CA GLN A 202 0.26 -24.24 20.77
C GLN A 202 0.59 -25.37 21.74
N VAL A 203 -0.34 -25.71 22.64
CA VAL A 203 -0.22 -26.86 23.55
C VAL A 203 0.16 -28.12 22.77
N GLY A 204 1.20 -28.84 23.24
CA GLY A 204 1.69 -30.07 22.62
C GLY A 204 2.71 -29.87 21.50
N GLN A 205 2.84 -28.66 20.96
CA GLN A 205 3.83 -28.36 19.93
C GLN A 205 5.24 -28.21 20.56
N LEU A 206 6.20 -29.00 20.10
CA LEU A 206 7.57 -29.03 20.65
C LEU A 206 8.44 -27.87 20.16
N ARG A 207 8.18 -27.36 18.95
CA ARG A 207 8.94 -26.27 18.34
C ARG A 207 8.11 -25.44 17.36
N ILE A 208 8.50 -24.19 17.14
CA ILE A 208 7.90 -23.31 16.13
C ILE A 208 8.97 -22.47 15.46
N ASP A 209 8.84 -22.26 14.15
CA ASP A 209 9.70 -21.36 13.40
C ASP A 209 9.10 -19.96 13.40
N VAL A 210 9.95 -19.00 13.76
CA VAL A 210 9.60 -17.58 13.82
C VAL A 210 10.49 -16.82 12.84
N PRO A 211 9.90 -16.04 11.92
CA PRO A 211 10.67 -15.14 11.06
C PRO A 211 11.44 -14.11 11.88
N VAL A 212 12.71 -13.93 11.54
CA VAL A 212 13.59 -12.94 12.17
C VAL A 212 14.23 -12.02 11.13
N ARG A 213 14.58 -10.82 11.57
CA ARG A 213 15.32 -9.81 10.82
C ARG A 213 16.54 -9.39 11.64
N ALA A 214 17.66 -9.10 10.99
CA ALA A 214 18.80 -8.46 11.65
C ALA A 214 18.37 -7.13 12.32
N ALA A 215 19.00 -6.80 13.45
CA ALA A 215 18.78 -5.55 14.16
C ALA A 215 19.39 -4.36 13.39
N ASP A 216 18.99 -3.14 13.77
CA ASP A 216 19.38 -1.90 13.08
C ASP A 216 20.90 -1.67 13.00
N ASP A 217 21.65 -2.20 13.96
CA ASP A 217 23.12 -2.10 14.04
C ASP A 217 23.85 -3.13 13.13
N PHE A 218 23.15 -4.12 12.58
CA PHE A 218 23.73 -5.25 11.82
C PHE A 218 23.15 -5.37 10.41
N ARG A 219 23.02 -4.23 9.73
CA ARG A 219 22.56 -4.14 8.34
C ARG A 219 23.53 -4.81 7.36
N GLY A 220 23.01 -5.28 6.23
CA GLY A 220 23.78 -5.85 5.12
C GLY A 220 24.47 -7.15 5.50
N GLU A 221 25.69 -7.33 5.02
CA GLU A 221 26.48 -8.55 5.24
C GLU A 221 26.78 -8.82 6.72
N ALA A 222 26.77 -7.79 7.59
CA ALA A 222 26.96 -7.97 9.03
C ALA A 222 25.85 -8.80 9.69
N GLY A 223 24.65 -8.86 9.09
CA GLY A 223 23.54 -9.67 9.55
C GLY A 223 23.55 -11.11 9.01
N LYS A 224 24.48 -11.47 8.13
CA LYS A 224 24.57 -12.83 7.59
C LYS A 224 25.32 -13.72 8.55
N VAL A 225 24.62 -14.74 9.03
CA VAL A 225 25.15 -15.71 9.98
C VAL A 225 24.88 -17.11 9.47
N ALA A 226 25.79 -18.03 9.76
CA ALA A 226 25.65 -19.42 9.38
C ALA A 226 24.50 -20.10 10.13
N ALA A 227 24.08 -21.26 9.63
CA ALA A 227 23.21 -22.17 10.38
C ALA A 227 23.76 -22.42 11.80
N GLY A 228 22.88 -22.43 12.79
CA GLY A 228 23.21 -22.67 14.20
C GLY A 228 23.89 -21.52 14.93
N ALA A 229 24.07 -20.36 14.30
CA ALA A 229 24.73 -19.21 14.92
C ALA A 229 23.85 -18.46 15.94
N ILE A 230 22.54 -18.39 15.72
CA ILE A 230 21.58 -17.66 16.57
C ILE A 230 21.12 -18.59 17.69
N THR A 231 21.65 -18.40 18.90
CA THR A 231 21.44 -19.36 20.01
C THR A 231 20.98 -18.68 21.31
N GLN A 232 21.11 -17.36 21.42
CA GLN A 232 20.83 -16.63 22.66
C GLN A 232 19.56 -15.78 22.53
N MET A 233 18.70 -15.88 23.54
CA MET A 233 17.62 -14.92 23.77
C MET A 233 18.15 -13.83 24.70
N VAL A 234 18.16 -12.58 24.26
CA VAL A 234 18.53 -11.44 25.13
C VAL A 234 17.48 -11.28 26.23
N GLN A 235 16.21 -11.52 25.89
CA GLN A 235 15.08 -11.56 26.82
C GLN A 235 14.48 -12.96 26.83
N PRO A 236 14.65 -13.74 27.91
CA PRO A 236 14.07 -15.08 28.02
C PRO A 236 12.55 -15.04 27.95
N ILE A 237 11.97 -15.91 27.13
CA ILE A 237 10.51 -16.13 27.07
C ILE A 237 10.16 -17.31 27.95
N ALA A 238 9.21 -17.14 28.87
CA ALA A 238 8.76 -18.21 29.75
C ALA A 238 8.25 -19.41 28.94
N GLY A 239 8.77 -20.61 29.26
CA GLY A 239 8.39 -21.85 28.59
C GLY A 239 9.15 -22.18 27.30
N ILE A 240 10.13 -21.36 26.90
CA ILE A 240 11.08 -21.68 25.82
C ILE A 240 12.42 -22.11 26.43
N ALA A 241 12.91 -23.29 26.07
CA ALA A 241 14.18 -23.83 26.57
C ALA A 241 15.40 -23.36 25.78
N ARG A 242 15.29 -23.30 24.44
CA ARG A 242 16.40 -22.90 23.56
C ARG A 242 15.89 -22.39 22.21
N ILE A 243 16.77 -21.74 21.47
CA ILE A 243 16.55 -21.30 20.10
C ILE A 243 17.70 -21.76 19.19
N THR A 244 17.42 -21.94 17.90
CA THR A 244 18.45 -22.09 16.86
C THR A 244 17.91 -21.67 15.51
N ASN A 245 18.74 -21.11 14.63
CA ASN A 245 18.45 -21.12 13.20
C ASN A 245 18.99 -22.41 12.57
N PHE A 246 18.21 -23.12 11.77
CA PHE A 246 18.70 -24.32 11.05
C PHE A 246 19.36 -23.98 9.73
N ASP A 247 18.97 -22.87 9.12
CA ASP A 247 19.54 -22.35 7.89
C ASP A 247 20.31 -21.05 8.13
N ALA A 248 21.25 -20.74 7.25
CA ALA A 248 21.93 -19.46 7.27
C ALA A 248 20.94 -18.31 7.00
N THR A 249 21.18 -17.15 7.60
CA THR A 249 20.44 -15.94 7.23
C THR A 249 20.94 -15.43 5.88
N PHE A 250 20.04 -14.83 5.11
CA PHE A 250 20.34 -14.33 3.78
C PHE A 250 19.83 -12.90 3.62
N LEU A 251 20.45 -12.15 2.71
CA LEU A 251 19.94 -10.85 2.28
C LEU A 251 18.94 -11.07 1.14
N GLY A 252 17.83 -10.34 1.17
CA GLY A 252 16.90 -10.31 0.04
C GLY A 252 17.62 -9.81 -1.22
N ALA A 253 17.25 -10.36 -2.38
CA ALA A 253 17.94 -10.04 -3.63
C ALA A 253 17.72 -8.59 -4.09
N GLU A 254 16.52 -8.02 -3.87
CA GLU A 254 16.21 -6.62 -4.17
C GLU A 254 15.20 -6.03 -3.17
N ASP A 255 15.17 -4.70 -3.08
CA ASP A 255 14.14 -3.98 -2.33
C ASP A 255 12.76 -4.20 -2.97
N GLU A 256 11.72 -4.29 -2.14
CA GLU A 256 10.34 -4.35 -2.62
C GLU A 256 10.01 -3.09 -3.43
N SER A 257 9.51 -3.28 -4.64
CA SER A 257 9.12 -2.19 -5.53
C SER A 257 7.91 -1.43 -4.96
N ASP A 258 7.70 -0.18 -5.43
CA ASP A 258 6.52 0.59 -5.05
C ASP A 258 5.22 -0.11 -5.44
N ASP A 259 5.22 -0.81 -6.57
CA ASP A 259 4.04 -1.54 -7.06
C ASP A 259 3.71 -2.74 -6.17
N ASP A 260 4.72 -3.50 -5.75
CA ASP A 260 4.57 -4.63 -4.84
C ASP A 260 4.12 -4.16 -3.45
N LEU A 261 4.75 -3.11 -2.91
CA LEU A 261 4.39 -2.52 -1.63
C LEU A 261 2.93 -2.03 -1.65
N ARG A 262 2.54 -1.33 -2.72
CA ARG A 262 1.17 -0.84 -2.91
C ARG A 262 0.17 -2.00 -2.98
N ALA A 263 0.48 -3.05 -3.73
CA ALA A 263 -0.37 -4.24 -3.83
C ALA A 263 -0.55 -4.91 -2.47
N ARG A 264 0.53 -5.08 -1.71
CA ARG A 264 0.52 -5.65 -0.37
C ARG A 264 -0.23 -4.77 0.63
N ALA A 265 -0.05 -3.46 0.60
CA ALA A 265 -0.77 -2.53 1.47
C ALA A 265 -2.28 -2.54 1.20
N LYS A 266 -2.71 -2.57 -0.07
CA LYS A 266 -4.12 -2.74 -0.43
C LYS A 266 -4.69 -4.07 0.04
N ALA A 267 -3.93 -5.16 -0.07
CA ALA A 267 -4.33 -6.46 0.46
C ALA A 267 -4.47 -6.41 1.99
N ALA A 268 -3.53 -5.76 2.69
CA ALA A 268 -3.58 -5.56 4.14
C ALA A 268 -4.84 -4.77 4.55
N LEU A 269 -5.14 -3.65 3.88
CA LEU A 269 -6.36 -2.87 4.13
C LEU A 269 -7.62 -3.70 3.94
N ARG A 270 -7.74 -4.44 2.84
CA ARG A 270 -8.90 -5.32 2.58
C ARG A 270 -9.06 -6.39 3.66
N SER A 271 -7.94 -6.85 4.20
CA SER A 271 -7.94 -7.91 5.20
C SER A 271 -8.14 -7.43 6.65
N LEU A 272 -8.00 -6.13 6.92
CA LEU A 272 -8.44 -5.54 8.20
C LEU A 272 -9.97 -5.61 8.36
N GLY A 273 -10.70 -5.76 7.24
CA GLY A 273 -12.11 -6.12 7.26
C GLY A 273 -12.30 -7.53 7.82
N LYS A 274 -12.51 -7.65 9.15
CA LYS A 274 -13.11 -8.85 9.75
C LYS A 274 -14.44 -9.16 9.03
N ALA A 275 -14.92 -10.40 9.15
CA ALA A 275 -16.20 -10.83 8.58
C ALA A 275 -16.27 -10.94 7.04
N THR A 276 -15.14 -10.93 6.32
CA THR A 276 -15.11 -11.13 4.86
C THR A 276 -14.46 -12.46 4.47
N ILE A 277 -14.82 -13.03 3.32
CA ILE A 277 -14.18 -14.23 2.76
C ILE A 277 -12.66 -14.04 2.60
N ALA A 278 -12.23 -12.83 2.22
CA ALA A 278 -10.83 -12.48 2.08
C ALA A 278 -10.08 -12.55 3.42
N ALA A 279 -10.68 -12.07 4.50
CA ALA A 279 -10.08 -12.15 5.83
C ALA A 279 -9.98 -13.60 6.34
N LEU A 280 -11.00 -14.44 6.11
CA LEU A 280 -10.96 -15.85 6.48
C LEU A 280 -9.86 -16.60 5.70
N THR A 281 -9.74 -16.34 4.39
CA THR A 281 -8.69 -16.92 3.55
C THR A 281 -7.29 -16.50 4.00
N ARG A 282 -7.09 -15.23 4.38
CA ARG A 282 -5.81 -14.72 4.89
C ARG A 282 -5.37 -15.47 6.14
N VAL A 283 -6.26 -15.64 7.10
CA VAL A 283 -5.95 -16.32 8.36
C VAL A 283 -5.51 -17.76 8.13
N ILE A 284 -6.14 -18.44 7.16
CA ILE A 284 -5.72 -19.77 6.73
C ILE A 284 -4.30 -19.74 6.18
N PHE A 285 -4.01 -18.81 5.28
CA PHE A 285 -2.68 -18.67 4.67
C PHE A 285 -1.59 -18.32 5.69
N GLU A 286 -1.84 -17.38 6.61
CA GLU A 286 -0.89 -16.98 7.65
C GLU A 286 -0.57 -18.09 8.67
N GLY A 287 -1.50 -19.02 8.87
CA GLY A 287 -1.27 -20.23 9.66
C GLY A 287 -0.60 -21.38 8.87
N ASN A 288 -0.09 -21.11 7.66
CA ASN A 288 0.43 -22.09 6.70
C ASN A 288 -0.58 -23.18 6.33
N GLY A 289 -1.87 -22.86 6.33
CA GLY A 289 -2.91 -23.67 5.72
C GLY A 289 -3.11 -23.25 4.27
N LYS A 290 -3.60 -24.18 3.45
CA LYS A 290 -4.03 -23.94 2.09
C LYS A 290 -5.53 -24.14 1.99
N LEU A 291 -6.25 -23.13 1.49
CA LEU A 291 -7.68 -23.24 1.22
C LEU A 291 -7.89 -24.04 -0.07
N THR A 292 -8.59 -25.16 0.03
CA THR A 292 -8.91 -26.04 -1.12
C THR A 292 -10.28 -25.70 -1.68
N GLU A 293 -11.29 -25.58 -0.81
CA GLU A 293 -12.65 -25.23 -1.22
C GLU A 293 -13.34 -24.31 -0.21
N LEU A 294 -14.26 -23.49 -0.72
CA LEU A 294 -15.06 -22.54 0.05
C LEU A 294 -16.54 -22.73 -0.34
N TRP A 295 -17.42 -22.76 0.66
CA TRP A 295 -18.86 -22.68 0.49
C TRP A 295 -19.42 -21.44 1.19
N ASP A 296 -20.15 -20.61 0.44
CA ASP A 296 -20.74 -19.34 0.90
C ASP A 296 -22.17 -19.17 0.32
N PRO A 297 -23.10 -18.44 0.97
CA PRO A 297 -24.48 -18.33 0.50
C PRO A 297 -24.63 -17.65 -0.88
N ASN A 298 -23.65 -16.84 -1.28
CA ASN A 298 -23.62 -16.16 -2.59
C ASN A 298 -22.88 -16.97 -3.67
N SER A 299 -22.36 -18.15 -3.34
CA SER A 299 -21.65 -19.00 -4.30
C SER A 299 -22.61 -19.73 -5.27
N PRO A 300 -22.09 -20.26 -6.41
CA PRO A 300 -22.88 -21.11 -7.31
C PRO A 300 -23.49 -22.32 -6.60
N PRO A 301 -24.58 -22.92 -7.13
CA PRO A 301 -25.35 -23.96 -6.42
C PRO A 301 -24.52 -25.12 -5.86
N ALA A 302 -23.47 -25.56 -6.58
CA ALA A 302 -22.59 -26.64 -6.14
C ALA A 302 -21.72 -26.30 -4.91
N LYS A 303 -21.48 -25.01 -4.66
CA LYS A 303 -20.66 -24.50 -3.55
C LYS A 303 -21.44 -23.57 -2.62
N ARG A 304 -22.78 -23.65 -2.61
CA ARG A 304 -23.62 -22.77 -1.81
C ARG A 304 -23.86 -23.35 -0.43
N SER A 305 -23.61 -22.56 0.61
CA SER A 305 -23.97 -22.90 2.01
C SER A 305 -25.36 -22.34 2.38
N THR A 306 -25.88 -22.73 3.55
CA THR A 306 -27.10 -22.11 4.08
C THR A 306 -26.80 -20.69 4.55
N LEU A 307 -27.81 -19.81 4.48
CA LEU A 307 -27.69 -18.44 4.97
C LEU A 307 -27.16 -18.41 6.41
N GLY A 308 -26.20 -17.53 6.67
CA GLY A 308 -25.54 -17.41 7.98
C GLY A 308 -24.45 -18.46 8.24
N THR A 309 -24.10 -19.32 7.28
CA THR A 309 -23.01 -20.30 7.43
C THR A 309 -21.98 -20.18 6.31
N VAL A 310 -20.71 -20.38 6.64
CA VAL A 310 -19.60 -20.45 5.68
C VAL A 310 -18.77 -21.68 6.03
N SER A 311 -18.43 -22.48 5.03
CA SER A 311 -17.59 -23.68 5.22
C SER A 311 -16.29 -23.55 4.45
N LEU A 312 -15.18 -23.89 5.09
CA LEU A 312 -13.81 -23.76 4.56
C LEU A 312 -13.15 -25.14 4.61
N LEU A 313 -12.85 -25.74 3.46
CA LEU A 313 -12.04 -26.96 3.36
C LEU A 313 -10.58 -26.57 3.19
N ILE A 314 -9.73 -27.01 4.11
CA ILE A 314 -8.32 -26.67 4.14
C ILE A 314 -7.41 -27.91 4.14
N GLU A 315 -6.23 -27.74 3.56
CA GLU A 315 -5.06 -28.60 3.70
C GLU A 315 -4.10 -27.92 4.70
N ALA A 316 -3.83 -28.57 5.82
CA ALA A 316 -2.87 -28.09 6.82
C ALA A 316 -2.37 -29.28 7.65
N GLU A 317 -1.16 -29.19 8.20
CA GLU A 317 -0.64 -30.19 9.14
C GLU A 317 -1.62 -30.42 10.32
N PRO A 318 -1.82 -31.67 10.78
CA PRO A 318 -2.77 -31.98 11.86
C PRO A 318 -2.55 -31.16 13.13
N GLU A 319 -1.29 -30.87 13.46
CA GLU A 319 -0.90 -30.10 14.64
C GLU A 319 -1.33 -28.62 14.56
N ARG A 320 -1.50 -28.08 13.35
CA ARG A 320 -1.87 -26.66 13.11
C ARG A 320 -3.38 -26.46 13.00
N PHE A 321 -4.14 -27.54 12.83
CA PHE A 321 -5.59 -27.44 12.67
C PHE A 321 -6.31 -26.72 13.81
N PRO A 322 -5.98 -26.95 15.09
CA PRO A 322 -6.66 -26.27 16.20
C PRO A 322 -6.46 -24.75 16.19
N SER A 323 -5.24 -24.28 15.90
CA SER A 323 -4.94 -22.84 15.83
C SER A 323 -5.62 -22.17 14.65
N LEU A 324 -5.60 -22.82 13.48
CA LEU A 324 -6.31 -22.36 12.28
C LEU A 324 -7.81 -22.21 12.53
N ARG A 325 -8.43 -23.21 13.17
CA ARG A 325 -9.86 -23.17 13.52
C ARG A 325 -10.19 -22.01 14.45
N ALA A 326 -9.36 -21.77 15.48
CA ALA A 326 -9.57 -20.68 16.44
C ALA A 326 -9.41 -19.30 15.77
N ALA A 327 -8.41 -19.14 14.92
CA ALA A 327 -8.17 -17.87 14.23
C ALA A 327 -9.29 -17.53 13.23
N VAL A 328 -9.84 -18.54 12.54
CA VAL A 328 -11.02 -18.37 11.67
C VAL A 328 -12.25 -17.94 12.48
N GLU A 329 -12.46 -18.54 13.66
CA GLU A 329 -13.55 -18.19 14.57
C GLU A 329 -13.44 -16.74 15.08
N GLU A 330 -12.25 -16.25 15.38
CA GLU A 330 -12.04 -14.85 15.81
C GLU A 330 -12.26 -13.82 14.68
N THR A 331 -12.14 -14.27 13.43
CA THR A 331 -12.20 -13.43 12.23
C THR A 331 -13.59 -13.39 11.60
N ARG A 332 -14.49 -14.30 11.96
CA ARG A 332 -15.85 -14.40 11.40
C ARG A 332 -16.73 -13.21 11.79
N ALA A 333 -17.82 -13.03 11.04
CA ALA A 333 -18.86 -12.05 11.38
C ALA A 333 -19.65 -12.48 12.62
N ALA A 334 -20.06 -11.51 13.43
CA ALA A 334 -21.08 -11.75 14.45
C ALA A 334 -22.34 -12.33 13.78
N GLY A 335 -22.88 -13.42 14.33
CA GLY A 335 -24.05 -14.12 13.79
C GLY A 335 -23.80 -15.04 12.59
N VAL A 336 -22.59 -15.08 12.02
CA VAL A 336 -22.23 -16.06 10.97
C VAL A 336 -21.46 -17.22 11.60
N GLN A 337 -21.83 -18.46 11.27
CA GLN A 337 -21.11 -19.66 11.70
C GLN A 337 -20.05 -20.04 10.66
N ALA A 338 -18.76 -19.96 11.03
CA ALA A 338 -17.65 -20.36 10.17
C ALA A 338 -17.16 -21.77 10.56
N THR A 339 -17.27 -22.73 9.64
CA THR A 339 -16.87 -24.12 9.88
C THR A 339 -15.62 -24.45 9.08
N VAL A 340 -14.52 -24.80 9.77
CA VAL A 340 -13.27 -25.25 9.14
C VAL A 340 -13.24 -26.77 9.12
N ILE A 341 -12.95 -27.35 7.95
CA ILE A 341 -12.92 -28.78 7.70
C ILE A 341 -11.52 -29.13 7.17
N ALA A 342 -10.86 -30.11 7.78
CA ALA A 342 -9.67 -30.75 7.24
C ALA A 342 -9.87 -32.27 7.22
N ARG A 343 -9.28 -32.95 6.23
CA ARG A 343 -9.33 -34.40 6.11
C ARG A 343 -7.97 -35.00 6.45
N TYR A 344 -7.92 -35.80 7.50
CA TYR A 344 -6.72 -36.51 7.94
C TYR A 344 -6.92 -38.01 7.79
N VAL A 345 -5.92 -38.69 7.23
CA VAL A 345 -5.85 -40.15 7.19
C VAL A 345 -4.73 -40.58 8.12
N PHE A 346 -5.11 -41.11 9.29
CA PHE A 346 -4.15 -41.67 10.24
C PHE A 346 -4.00 -43.17 9.98
N PHE A 347 -2.77 -43.65 9.83
CA PHE A 347 -2.48 -45.08 9.78
C PHE A 347 -1.46 -45.43 10.88
N LYS A 348 -1.61 -46.62 11.48
CA LYS A 348 -0.68 -47.17 12.47
C LYS A 348 0.05 -48.36 11.84
N PRO A 349 1.22 -48.14 11.22
CA PRO A 349 1.96 -49.24 10.60
C PRO A 349 2.43 -50.22 11.69
N ARG A 350 2.32 -51.52 11.40
CA ARG A 350 2.95 -52.58 12.19
C ARG A 350 4.05 -53.17 11.33
N ALA A 351 5.30 -52.98 11.75
CA ALA A 351 6.46 -53.55 11.08
C ALA A 351 7.07 -54.66 11.96
N LEU A 352 7.39 -55.80 11.34
CA LEU A 352 8.21 -56.83 11.95
C LEU A 352 9.62 -56.69 11.36
N VAL A 353 10.61 -56.41 12.20
CA VAL A 353 11.99 -56.19 11.77
C VAL A 353 12.88 -57.28 12.33
N THR A 354 13.58 -57.98 11.45
CA THR A 354 14.57 -59.01 11.82
C THR A 354 15.95 -58.38 11.83
N ILE A 355 16.55 -58.25 13.01
CA ILE A 355 17.88 -57.66 13.18
C ILE A 355 18.93 -58.79 13.22
N ALA A 356 20.00 -58.70 12.42
CA ALA A 356 21.07 -59.68 12.40
C ALA A 356 21.82 -59.78 13.75
N ALA A 357 22.35 -60.95 14.07
CA ALA A 357 23.02 -61.21 15.35
C ALA A 357 24.33 -60.41 15.48
N GLY A 358 24.54 -59.78 16.65
CA GLY A 358 25.75 -58.99 16.95
C GLY A 358 25.50 -57.66 17.67
N LEU A 359 24.25 -57.19 17.73
CA LEU A 359 23.87 -55.95 18.43
C LEU A 359 23.62 -56.18 19.92
N THR A 360 24.16 -55.27 20.74
CA THR A 360 23.87 -55.19 22.18
C THR A 360 22.41 -54.81 22.43
N ALA A 361 21.91 -55.01 23.65
CA ALA A 361 20.54 -54.63 24.02
C ALA A 361 20.26 -53.13 23.77
N ALA A 362 21.23 -52.26 24.05
CA ALA A 362 21.14 -50.84 23.76
C ALA A 362 21.12 -50.53 22.26
N GLY A 363 21.95 -51.23 21.46
CA GLY A 363 21.96 -51.08 20.00
C GLY A 363 20.64 -51.51 19.33
N LYS A 364 19.93 -52.48 19.90
CA LYS A 364 18.60 -52.88 19.40
C LYS A 364 17.53 -51.79 19.66
N LEU A 365 17.58 -51.13 20.81
CA LEU A 365 16.70 -49.99 21.13
C LEU A 365 16.97 -48.81 20.19
N GLN A 366 18.25 -48.48 19.97
CA GLN A 366 18.65 -47.43 19.03
C GLN A 366 18.08 -47.66 17.61
N VAL A 367 18.20 -48.88 17.09
CA VAL A 367 17.67 -49.23 15.75
C VAL A 367 16.14 -49.13 15.71
N ILE A 368 15.44 -49.45 16.79
CA ILE A 368 13.98 -49.27 16.87
C ILE A 368 13.63 -47.78 16.81
N ASP A 369 14.33 -46.94 17.57
CA ASP A 369 14.11 -45.49 17.60
C ASP A 369 14.41 -44.85 16.23
N ASP A 370 15.49 -45.27 15.58
CA ASP A 370 15.86 -44.80 14.23
C ASP A 370 14.81 -45.20 13.17
N ILE A 371 14.25 -46.41 13.25
CA ILE A 371 13.17 -46.86 12.35
C ILE A 371 11.88 -46.09 12.61
N ILE A 372 11.55 -45.81 13.87
CA ILE A 372 10.38 -44.99 14.21
C ILE A 372 10.56 -43.56 13.67
N ALA A 373 11.74 -42.97 13.83
CA ALA A 373 12.06 -41.64 13.31
C ALA A 373 11.96 -41.58 11.79
N ALA A 374 12.51 -42.58 11.08
CA ALA A 374 12.46 -42.65 9.62
C ALA A 374 11.04 -42.88 9.05
N LEU A 375 10.10 -43.38 9.85
CA LEU A 375 8.69 -43.54 9.47
C LEU A 375 7.82 -42.32 9.83
N GLN A 376 8.36 -41.36 10.58
CA GLN A 376 7.69 -40.13 11.02
C GLN A 376 8.10 -38.89 10.23
N GLU A 377 9.22 -38.93 9.50
CA GLU A 377 9.53 -38.02 8.38
C GLU A 377 8.66 -38.34 7.16
#